data_AF-A0A7J6V039-F1
#
_entry.id   AF-A0A7J6V039-F1
#
_cell.length_a   1.000
_cell.length_b   1.000
_cell.length_c   1.000
_cell.angle_alpha   90.00
_cell.angle_beta   90.00
_cell.angle_gamma   90.00
#
_symmetry.space_group_name_H-M   'P 1'
#
loop_
_entity.id
_entity.type
_entity.pdbx_description
1 polymer ?
#
loop_
_entity_poly.entity_id
_entity_poly.type
_entity_poly.pdbx_seq_one_letter_code
_entity_poly.pdbx_strand_id
1 'polypeptide(L)'
;MKEFKQFDSVTGASDHHYVTSNHKGKELRKDVTKRIQKEWKTLENNLPESIYVRIYEDRIDLLRAAIIGTPGTPYYNGLFFFDIFFPSDYPARPPTVYYHSFGMRLNPNMYANGYVCLSLLNTWSGKKEEKWSSDSTILQVLLSLQALVLNRKPYFLMNQVEEASQSIQHGKKLPWLTMKKFGRRTAKQ
;
A
#
# COMPACT_ATOMS: atom_id res chain seq x y z
N MET A 1 -18.31 24.12 -9.46
CA MET A 1 -18.01 22.81 -8.83
C MET A 1 -16.68 22.95 -8.09
N LYS A 2 -16.56 22.45 -6.85
CA LYS A 2 -15.25 22.43 -6.17
C LYS A 2 -14.33 21.45 -6.92
N GLU A 3 -13.13 21.90 -7.26
CA GLU A 3 -12.13 21.08 -7.93
C GLU A 3 -11.60 20.01 -6.97
N PHE A 4 -11.50 18.76 -7.43
CA PHE A 4 -11.01 17.65 -6.63
C PHE A 4 -9.52 17.46 -6.90
N LYS A 5 -8.67 17.89 -5.96
CA LYS A 5 -7.21 17.83 -6.09
C LYS A 5 -6.70 16.42 -5.82
N GLN A 6 -5.63 16.01 -6.51
CA GLN A 6 -4.92 14.75 -6.24
C GLN A 6 -4.23 14.75 -4.88
N PHE A 7 -3.71 15.90 -4.46
CA PHE A 7 -3.19 16.09 -3.11
C PHE A 7 -3.98 17.23 -2.47
N ASP A 8 -4.66 16.93 -1.36
CA ASP A 8 -5.52 17.89 -0.68
C ASP A 8 -5.28 17.89 0.84
N SER A 9 -5.39 19.07 1.44
CA SER A 9 -5.28 19.29 2.88
C SER A 9 -6.63 19.67 3.43
N VAL A 10 -7.10 18.94 4.43
CA VAL A 10 -8.43 19.13 5.02
C VAL A 10 -8.34 19.23 6.54
N THR A 11 -9.38 19.77 7.16
CA THR A 11 -9.56 19.78 8.60
C THR A 11 -10.53 18.69 9.03
N GLY A 12 -10.24 18.02 10.14
CA GLY A 12 -11.13 17.04 10.76
C GLY A 12 -10.98 15.64 10.17
N ALA A 13 -10.51 14.71 10.99
CA ALA A 13 -10.32 13.30 10.64
C ALA A 13 -11.38 12.38 11.29
N SER A 14 -12.59 12.86 11.56
CA SER A 14 -13.58 12.14 12.40
C SER A 14 -14.00 10.77 11.86
N ASP A 15 -13.95 10.57 10.55
CA ASP A 15 -14.29 9.31 9.87
C ASP A 15 -13.05 8.47 9.52
N HIS A 16 -11.86 8.87 9.98
CA HIS A 16 -10.62 8.13 9.76
C HIS A 16 -10.51 6.95 10.73
N HIS A 17 -10.14 5.77 10.22
CA HIS A 17 -10.04 4.54 11.00
C HIS A 17 -9.16 4.70 12.25
N TYR A 18 -8.06 5.44 12.12
CA TYR A 18 -7.09 5.68 13.19
C TYR A 18 -7.32 6.99 13.96
N VAL A 19 -8.49 7.63 13.88
CA VAL A 19 -8.74 8.91 14.58
C VAL A 19 -8.55 8.79 16.09
N THR A 20 -8.94 7.66 16.68
CA THR A 20 -8.75 7.36 18.11
C THR A 20 -7.39 6.77 18.43
N SER A 21 -6.57 6.44 17.42
CA SER A 21 -5.20 5.96 17.61
C SER A 21 -4.41 7.11 18.21
N ASN A 22 -4.30 7.05 19.53
CA ASN A 22 -3.86 8.17 20.33
C ASN A 22 -2.34 8.10 20.40
N HIS A 23 -1.66 9.17 20.02
CA HIS A 23 -0.37 9.51 20.60
C HIS A 23 -0.50 9.89 22.09
N LYS A 24 -1.46 9.36 22.85
CA LYS A 24 -1.76 9.74 24.25
C LYS A 24 -1.59 11.25 24.53
N GLY A 25 -2.10 12.10 23.62
CA GLY A 25 -1.96 13.57 23.74
C GLY A 25 -0.52 14.13 23.75
N LYS A 26 0.49 13.33 23.39
CA LYS A 26 1.86 13.80 23.19
C LYS A 26 2.06 14.18 21.73
N GLU A 27 2.56 15.38 21.53
CA GLU A 27 3.03 15.88 20.24
C GLU A 27 4.06 14.90 19.64
N LEU A 28 3.98 14.68 18.33
CA LEU A 28 4.99 13.91 17.61
C LEU A 28 6.37 14.54 17.81
N ARG A 29 7.41 13.70 17.87
CA ARG A 29 8.78 14.23 17.93
C ARG A 29 9.06 15.06 16.67
N LYS A 30 9.80 16.15 16.82
CA LYS A 30 10.10 17.09 15.71
C LYS A 30 10.75 16.43 14.50
N ASP A 31 11.60 15.42 14.71
CA ASP A 31 12.22 14.65 13.63
C ASP A 31 11.20 13.84 12.83
N VAL A 32 10.23 13.23 13.52
CA VAL A 32 9.13 12.47 12.92
C VAL A 32 8.22 13.41 12.10
N THR A 33 7.81 14.54 12.68
CA THR A 33 7.00 15.55 12.00
C THR A 33 7.70 16.06 10.74
N LYS A 34 9.00 16.39 10.81
CA LYS A 34 9.79 16.81 9.64
C LYS A 34 9.87 15.72 8.58
N ARG A 35 10.01 14.46 8.98
CA ARG A 35 10.03 13.34 8.06
C ARG A 35 8.67 13.19 7.36
N ILE A 36 7.55 13.24 8.07
CA ILE A 36 6.21 13.17 7.46
C ILE A 36 5.96 14.36 6.51
N GLN A 37 6.37 15.57 6.89
CA GLN A 37 6.30 16.74 6.00
C GLN A 37 7.11 16.56 4.70
N LYS A 38 8.21 15.79 4.74
CA LYS A 38 8.94 15.42 3.52
C LYS A 38 8.13 14.48 2.64
N GLU A 39 7.38 13.54 3.23
CA GLU A 39 6.46 12.67 2.48
C GLU A 39 5.40 13.51 1.75
N TRP A 40 4.81 14.54 2.39
CA TRP A 40 3.85 15.45 1.76
C TRP A 40 4.41 16.11 0.50
N LYS A 41 5.61 16.68 0.59
CA LYS A 41 6.29 17.29 -0.56
C LYS A 41 6.54 16.28 -1.68
N THR A 42 6.89 15.04 -1.33
CA THR A 42 7.07 13.98 -2.33
C THR A 42 5.74 13.62 -3.00
N LEU A 43 4.66 13.46 -2.25
CA LEU A 43 3.35 13.09 -2.78
C LEU A 43 2.76 14.21 -3.65
N GLU A 44 2.80 15.46 -3.19
CA GLU A 44 2.26 16.61 -3.94
C GLU A 44 2.82 16.72 -5.37
N ASN A 45 4.08 16.32 -5.58
CA ASN A 45 4.76 16.45 -6.87
C ASN A 45 4.84 15.17 -7.72
N ASN A 46 4.58 13.99 -7.14
CA ASN A 46 4.91 12.71 -7.78
C ASN A 46 3.77 11.67 -7.75
N LEU A 47 2.55 12.07 -7.37
CA LEU A 47 1.40 11.17 -7.40
C LEU A 47 1.04 10.79 -8.84
N PRO A 48 0.84 9.49 -9.13
CA PRO A 48 0.22 9.06 -10.39
C PRO A 48 -1.21 9.58 -10.51
N GLU A 49 -1.69 9.74 -11.75
CA GLU A 49 -3.01 10.34 -12.00
C GLU A 49 -4.20 9.61 -11.36
N SER A 50 -4.02 8.31 -11.08
CA SER A 50 -5.01 7.42 -10.50
C SER A 50 -4.96 7.34 -8.98
N ILE A 51 -4.10 8.13 -8.32
CA ILE A 51 -3.94 8.12 -6.86
C ILE A 51 -4.23 9.51 -6.32
N TYR A 52 -5.16 9.55 -5.37
CA TYR A 52 -5.57 10.75 -4.66
C TYR A 52 -5.23 10.59 -3.18
N VAL A 53 -4.80 11.67 -2.55
CA VAL A 53 -4.33 11.71 -1.18
C VAL A 53 -4.97 12.90 -0.47
N ARG A 54 -5.42 12.65 0.76
CA ARG A 54 -5.87 13.65 1.72
C ARG A 54 -5.04 13.57 2.98
N ILE A 55 -4.56 14.71 3.43
CA ILE A 55 -3.87 14.88 4.71
C ILE A 55 -4.73 15.73 5.65
N TYR A 56 -4.48 15.64 6.94
CA TYR A 56 -5.29 16.30 7.96
C TYR A 56 -4.45 17.34 8.72
N GLU A 57 -4.90 18.59 8.71
CA GLU A 57 -4.19 19.72 9.33
C GLU A 57 -4.07 19.56 10.85
N ASP A 58 -5.11 18.99 11.46
CA ASP A 58 -5.20 18.70 12.90
C ASP A 58 -4.47 17.41 13.30
N ARG A 59 -4.14 16.55 12.32
CA ARG A 59 -3.56 15.21 12.53
C ARG A 59 -2.56 14.86 11.43
N ILE A 60 -1.36 15.45 11.53
CA ILE A 60 -0.28 15.20 10.57
C ILE A 60 0.16 13.72 10.51
N ASP A 61 -0.15 12.94 11.52
CA ASP A 61 0.08 11.49 11.62
C ASP A 61 -0.96 10.64 10.87
N LEU A 62 -1.91 11.26 10.17
CA LEU A 62 -2.96 10.60 9.40
C LEU A 62 -2.90 10.98 7.92
N LEU A 63 -3.20 10.01 7.05
CA LEU A 63 -3.42 10.20 5.63
C LEU A 63 -4.51 9.25 5.15
N ARG A 64 -5.36 9.73 4.24
CA ARG A 64 -6.25 8.87 3.46
C ARG A 64 -5.80 8.87 2.00
N ALA A 65 -5.66 7.69 1.41
CA ALA A 65 -5.46 7.52 -0.03
C ALA A 65 -6.72 6.95 -0.67
N ALA A 66 -7.01 7.37 -1.89
CA ALA A 66 -7.95 6.73 -2.80
C ALA A 66 -7.20 6.32 -4.07
N ILE A 67 -7.26 5.05 -4.43
CA ILE A 67 -6.63 4.51 -5.65
C ILE A 67 -7.74 4.09 -6.61
N ILE A 68 -7.68 4.60 -7.83
CA ILE A 68 -8.53 4.17 -8.94
C ILE A 68 -7.90 2.94 -9.59
N GLY A 69 -8.65 1.86 -9.71
CA GLY A 69 -8.18 0.67 -10.41
C GLY A 69 -7.94 0.93 -11.90
N THR A 70 -6.81 0.46 -12.40
CA THR A 70 -6.31 0.80 -13.74
C THR A 70 -6.86 -0.12 -14.84
N PRO A 71 -6.86 0.33 -16.12
CA PRO A 71 -7.30 -0.48 -17.25
C PRO A 71 -6.62 -1.86 -17.34
N GLY A 72 -7.42 -2.87 -17.67
CA GLY A 72 -6.95 -4.26 -17.83
C GLY A 72 -6.75 -5.02 -16.52
N THR A 73 -7.14 -4.43 -15.38
CA THR A 73 -7.26 -5.13 -14.10
C THR A 73 -8.74 -5.42 -13.80
N PRO A 74 -9.07 -6.42 -12.96
CA PRO A 74 -10.46 -6.63 -12.52
C PRO A 74 -10.99 -5.49 -11.63
N TYR A 75 -10.15 -4.50 -11.33
CA TYR A 75 -10.44 -3.35 -10.48
C TYR A 75 -10.76 -2.09 -11.28
N TYR A 76 -10.75 -2.16 -12.61
CA TYR A 76 -10.89 -0.99 -13.49
C TYR A 76 -12.10 -0.11 -13.11
N ASN A 77 -11.87 1.20 -12.98
CA ASN A 77 -12.83 2.21 -12.53
C ASN A 77 -13.37 2.04 -11.09
N GLY A 78 -12.90 1.04 -10.34
CA GLY A 78 -13.19 0.90 -8.92
C GLY A 78 -12.39 1.91 -8.08
N LEU A 79 -12.99 2.37 -6.98
CA LEU A 79 -12.36 3.25 -5.99
C LEU A 79 -12.02 2.46 -4.72
N PHE A 80 -10.75 2.51 -4.33
CA PHE A 80 -10.24 1.79 -3.16
C PHE A 80 -9.66 2.79 -2.16
N PHE A 81 -10.24 2.83 -0.96
CA PHE A 81 -9.82 3.77 0.08
C PHE A 81 -8.92 3.09 1.12
N PHE A 82 -7.85 3.78 1.48
CA PHE A 82 -6.87 3.33 2.46
C PHE A 82 -6.61 4.43 3.49
N ASP A 83 -6.84 4.12 4.76
CA ASP A 83 -6.43 4.97 5.87
C ASP A 83 -5.03 4.57 6.31
N ILE A 84 -4.16 5.56 6.51
CA ILE A 84 -2.75 5.38 6.82
C ILE A 84 -2.44 6.15 8.10
N PHE A 85 -1.78 5.47 9.05
CA PHE A 85 -1.34 6.04 10.31
C PHE A 85 0.17 5.91 10.46
N PHE A 86 0.82 7.04 10.78
CA PHE A 86 2.26 7.11 11.02
C PHE A 86 2.55 6.92 12.52
N PRO A 87 3.31 5.89 12.93
CA PRO A 87 3.61 5.69 14.34
C PRO A 87 4.59 6.75 14.88
N SER A 88 4.67 6.86 16.22
CA SER A 88 5.51 7.86 16.91
C SER A 88 7.01 7.70 16.71
N ASP A 89 7.45 6.57 16.16
CA ASP A 89 8.83 6.24 15.83
C ASP A 89 9.04 6.09 14.31
N TYR A 90 8.10 6.57 13.49
CA TYR A 90 8.31 6.69 12.04
C TYR A 90 9.56 7.54 11.76
N PRO A 91 10.47 7.13 10.86
CA PRO A 91 10.36 6.05 9.87
C PRO A 91 11.01 4.72 10.33
N ALA A 92 11.39 4.57 11.60
CA ALA A 92 12.04 3.33 12.07
C ALA A 92 11.10 2.12 11.97
N ARG A 93 9.78 2.36 12.10
CA ARG A 93 8.72 1.40 11.78
C ARG A 93 7.87 1.88 10.61
N PRO A 94 7.29 0.96 9.82
CA PRO A 94 6.38 1.30 8.73
C PRO A 94 5.11 1.98 9.26
N PRO A 95 4.40 2.71 8.39
CA PRO A 95 3.03 3.14 8.69
C PRO A 95 2.10 1.92 8.80
N THR A 96 0.97 2.09 9.48
CA THR A 96 -0.11 1.10 9.48
C THR A 96 -1.14 1.49 8.42
N VAL A 97 -1.65 0.53 7.65
CA VAL A 97 -2.60 0.77 6.56
C VAL A 97 -3.88 -0.04 6.81
N TYR A 98 -5.03 0.63 6.69
CA TYR A 98 -6.37 0.04 6.77
C TYR A 98 -7.10 0.21 5.45
N TYR A 99 -7.59 -0.89 4.87
CA TYR A 99 -8.43 -0.88 3.68
C TYR A 99 -9.91 -0.81 4.04
N HIS A 100 -10.64 0.13 3.44
CA HIS A 100 -12.10 0.19 3.56
C HIS A 100 -12.75 -0.88 2.67
N SER A 101 -13.03 -2.03 3.26
CA SER A 101 -13.56 -3.21 2.55
C SER A 101 -15.04 -3.14 2.22
N PHE A 102 -15.80 -2.35 2.97
CA PHE A 102 -17.27 -2.36 2.95
C PHE A 102 -17.87 -3.78 3.07
N GLY A 103 -17.20 -4.66 3.82
CA GLY A 103 -17.60 -6.05 4.03
C GLY A 103 -17.22 -7.02 2.91
N MET A 104 -16.48 -6.57 1.88
CA MET A 104 -16.11 -7.38 0.72
C MET A 104 -14.65 -7.85 0.78
N ARG A 105 -14.38 -9.08 0.33
CA ARG A 105 -13.02 -9.59 0.12
C ARG A 105 -12.69 -9.62 -1.37
N LEU A 106 -12.22 -8.49 -1.90
CA LEU A 106 -11.97 -8.30 -3.33
C LEU A 106 -10.59 -8.76 -3.81
N ASN A 107 -9.67 -9.01 -2.88
CA ASN A 107 -8.28 -9.34 -3.18
C ASN A 107 -7.69 -10.19 -2.04
N PRO A 108 -6.81 -11.16 -2.33
CA PRO A 108 -6.21 -11.98 -1.28
C PRO A 108 -5.33 -11.20 -0.30
N ASN A 109 -4.75 -10.08 -0.73
CA ASN A 109 -3.97 -9.16 0.09
C ASN A 109 -4.83 -8.09 0.80
N MET A 110 -6.14 -8.02 0.52
CA MET A 110 -7.05 -7.05 1.16
C MET A 110 -8.19 -7.80 1.87
N TYR A 111 -8.17 -7.78 3.19
CA TYR A 111 -9.05 -8.57 4.02
C TYR A 111 -10.35 -7.80 4.30
N ALA A 112 -11.43 -8.53 4.56
CA ALA A 112 -12.74 -7.93 4.87
C ALA A 112 -12.72 -7.10 6.17
N ASN A 113 -11.78 -7.36 7.09
CA ASN A 113 -11.55 -6.56 8.29
C ASN A 113 -10.64 -5.34 8.06
N GLY A 114 -10.24 -5.08 6.82
CA GLY A 114 -9.37 -3.98 6.42
C GLY A 114 -7.87 -4.22 6.55
N TYR A 115 -7.44 -5.41 6.97
CA TYR A 115 -6.03 -5.77 7.01
C TYR A 115 -5.44 -5.87 5.59
N VAL A 116 -4.22 -5.33 5.40
CA VAL A 116 -3.52 -5.31 4.10
C VAL A 116 -2.19 -6.06 4.20
N CYS A 117 -2.00 -7.07 3.34
CA CYS A 117 -0.75 -7.84 3.26
C CYS A 117 0.19 -7.25 2.20
N LEU A 118 1.28 -6.63 2.64
CA LEU A 118 2.33 -6.09 1.80
C LEU A 118 3.69 -6.22 2.49
N SER A 119 4.71 -6.75 1.80
CA SER A 119 6.04 -6.95 2.39
C SER A 119 6.65 -5.63 2.87
N LEU A 120 6.43 -4.55 2.11
CA LEU A 120 6.89 -3.20 2.44
C LEU A 120 6.28 -2.65 3.73
N LEU A 121 5.11 -3.16 4.15
CA LEU A 121 4.48 -2.82 5.43
C LEU A 121 4.83 -3.81 6.55
N ASN A 122 5.71 -4.77 6.27
CA ASN A 122 6.04 -5.91 7.14
C ASN A 122 4.81 -6.76 7.53
N THR A 123 3.73 -6.71 6.76
CA THR A 123 2.50 -7.52 6.97
C THR A 123 2.45 -8.76 6.08
N TRP A 124 3.50 -8.99 5.28
CA TRP A 124 3.69 -10.17 4.45
C TRP A 124 5.16 -10.57 4.34
N SER A 125 5.44 -11.83 4.04
CA SER A 125 6.80 -12.30 3.78
C SER A 125 7.38 -11.68 2.51
N GLY A 126 8.67 -11.35 2.53
CA GLY A 126 9.41 -10.83 1.39
C GLY A 126 10.90 -10.85 1.68
N LYS A 127 11.70 -10.61 0.63
CA LYS A 127 13.16 -10.43 0.75
C LYS A 127 13.48 -9.18 1.56
N LYS A 128 14.73 -9.06 2.01
CA LYS A 128 15.16 -7.94 2.86
C LYS A 128 14.96 -6.60 2.16
N GLU A 129 15.15 -6.54 0.85
CA GLU A 129 15.04 -5.33 0.02
C GLU A 129 13.57 -4.95 -0.26
N GLU A 130 12.63 -5.88 -0.05
CA GLU A 130 11.20 -5.70 -0.26
C GLU A 130 10.47 -5.30 1.04
N LYS A 131 11.19 -5.27 2.16
CA LYS A 131 10.68 -4.89 3.49
C LYS A 131 10.94 -3.42 3.78
N TRP A 132 10.18 -2.90 4.74
CA TRP A 132 10.35 -1.51 5.19
C TRP A 132 11.78 -1.22 5.63
N SER A 133 12.32 -0.10 5.18
CA SER A 133 13.51 0.53 5.74
C SER A 133 13.22 2.00 6.06
N SER A 134 14.09 2.63 6.85
CA SER A 134 13.96 4.07 7.12
C SER A 134 14.05 4.94 5.87
N ASP A 135 14.52 4.43 4.74
CA ASP A 135 14.58 5.13 3.46
C ASP A 135 13.32 4.92 2.60
N SER A 136 12.44 3.99 3.00
CA SER A 136 11.17 3.75 2.31
C SER A 136 10.22 4.95 2.40
N THR A 137 9.37 5.15 1.39
CA THR A 137 8.46 6.29 1.31
C THR A 137 7.00 5.87 1.21
N ILE A 138 6.07 6.78 1.52
CA ILE A 138 4.63 6.54 1.33
C ILE A 138 4.29 6.40 -0.14
N LEU A 139 4.98 7.14 -1.02
CA LEU A 139 4.80 6.97 -2.46
C LEU A 139 5.10 5.52 -2.89
N GLN A 140 6.16 4.90 -2.36
CA GLN A 140 6.44 3.48 -2.65
C GLN A 140 5.35 2.55 -2.14
N VAL A 141 4.74 2.84 -0.98
CA VAL A 141 3.59 2.07 -0.47
C VAL A 141 2.40 2.19 -1.42
N LEU A 142 2.03 3.40 -1.84
CA LEU A 142 0.89 3.64 -2.73
C LEU A 142 1.11 2.99 -4.11
N LEU A 143 2.33 3.12 -4.67
CA LEU A 143 2.70 2.45 -5.91
C LEU A 143 2.69 0.93 -5.77
N SER A 144 3.11 0.39 -4.62
CA SER A 144 3.07 -1.05 -4.36
C SER A 144 1.64 -1.58 -4.21
N LEU A 145 0.73 -0.83 -3.57
CA LEU A 145 -0.69 -1.16 -3.54
C LEU A 145 -1.27 -1.22 -4.96
N GLN A 146 -0.98 -0.23 -5.80
CA GLN A 146 -1.47 -0.24 -7.19
C GLN A 146 -0.86 -1.39 -8.01
N ALA A 147 0.46 -1.58 -7.95
CA ALA A 147 1.17 -2.51 -8.83
C ALA A 147 1.10 -3.97 -8.38
N LEU A 148 1.10 -4.23 -7.07
CA LEU A 148 1.18 -5.59 -6.51
C LEU A 148 -0.17 -6.08 -5.98
N VAL A 149 -1.03 -5.20 -5.47
CA VAL A 149 -2.34 -5.58 -4.94
C VAL A 149 -3.40 -5.44 -6.02
N LEU A 150 -3.59 -4.24 -6.56
CA LEU A 150 -4.63 -3.94 -7.57
C LEU A 150 -4.19 -4.28 -9.00
N ASN A 151 -3.54 -5.43 -9.19
CA ASN A 151 -2.94 -5.84 -10.45
C ASN A 151 -3.88 -6.69 -11.33
N ARG A 152 -3.44 -7.05 -12.55
CA ARG A 152 -4.26 -7.81 -13.54
C ARG A 152 -4.64 -9.22 -13.11
N LYS A 153 -3.80 -9.87 -12.30
CA LYS A 153 -3.93 -11.27 -11.87
C LYS A 153 -3.75 -11.38 -10.35
N PRO A 154 -4.69 -10.85 -9.56
CA PRO A 154 -4.54 -10.74 -8.10
C PRO A 154 -4.39 -12.08 -7.38
N TYR A 155 -4.94 -13.16 -7.95
CA TYR A 155 -4.85 -14.51 -7.38
C TYR A 155 -3.66 -15.34 -7.89
N PHE A 156 -2.89 -14.85 -8.87
CA PHE A 156 -1.82 -15.65 -9.46
C PHE A 156 -0.69 -15.96 -8.47
N LEU A 157 -0.41 -15.05 -7.53
CA LEU A 157 0.56 -15.30 -6.45
C LEU A 157 0.07 -16.38 -5.48
N MET A 158 -1.23 -16.42 -5.18
CA MET A 158 -1.82 -17.51 -4.38
C MET A 158 -1.76 -18.85 -5.10
N ASN A 159 -2.11 -18.88 -6.39
CA ASN A 159 -2.07 -20.09 -7.19
C ASN A 159 -0.64 -20.67 -7.25
N GLN A 160 0.40 -19.84 -7.32
CA GLN A 160 1.78 -20.32 -7.25
C GLN A 160 2.17 -20.86 -5.87
N VAL A 161 1.70 -20.26 -4.79
CA VAL A 161 1.95 -20.77 -3.43
C VAL A 161 1.22 -22.09 -3.24
N GLU A 162 -0.05 -22.19 -3.66
CA GLU A 162 -0.81 -23.44 -3.61
C GLU A 162 -0.21 -24.53 -4.51
N GLU A 163 0.18 -24.20 -5.75
CA GLU A 163 0.88 -25.12 -6.65
C GLU A 163 2.25 -25.55 -6.10
N ALA A 164 2.99 -24.64 -5.47
CA ALA A 164 4.26 -24.97 -4.81
C ALA A 164 4.05 -25.86 -3.59
N SER A 165 3.05 -25.55 -2.75
CA SER A 165 2.66 -26.37 -1.60
C SER A 165 2.19 -27.76 -2.03
N GLN A 166 1.39 -27.87 -3.08
CA GLN A 166 0.97 -29.16 -3.66
C GLN A 166 2.14 -29.92 -4.30
N SER A 167 3.06 -29.24 -4.99
CA SER A 167 4.25 -29.86 -5.58
C SER A 167 5.22 -30.39 -4.53
N ILE A 168 5.38 -29.68 -3.40
CA ILE A 168 6.15 -30.12 -2.24
C ILE A 168 5.51 -31.37 -1.61
N GLN A 169 4.18 -31.39 -1.47
CA GLN A 169 3.45 -32.55 -0.95
C GLN A 169 3.54 -33.79 -1.86
N HIS A 170 3.67 -33.61 -3.18
CA HIS A 170 3.69 -34.71 -4.16
C HIS A 170 5.08 -35.04 -4.72
N GLY A 171 6.16 -34.51 -4.13
CA GLY A 171 7.53 -34.84 -4.51
C GLY A 171 7.91 -34.46 -5.96
N LYS A 172 7.18 -33.54 -6.60
CA LYS A 172 7.45 -33.12 -7.99
C LYS A 172 8.44 -31.96 -8.02
N LYS A 173 9.35 -31.95 -9.00
CA LYS A 173 10.32 -30.85 -9.21
C LYS A 173 9.59 -29.51 -9.38
N LEU A 174 10.04 -28.52 -8.64
CA LEU A 174 9.41 -27.20 -8.54
C LEU A 174 9.35 -26.45 -9.91
N PRO A 175 8.22 -25.80 -10.25
CA PRO A 175 8.03 -25.13 -11.55
C PRO A 175 8.94 -23.92 -11.85
N TRP A 176 9.67 -23.37 -10.87
CA TRP A 176 10.51 -22.18 -11.06
C TRP A 176 11.69 -22.39 -12.02
N LEU A 177 12.07 -23.64 -12.33
CA LEU A 177 13.07 -23.95 -13.36
C LEU A 177 12.64 -23.53 -14.79
N THR A 178 11.35 -23.30 -15.04
CA THR A 178 10.82 -22.99 -16.38
C THR A 178 10.71 -21.49 -16.67
N MET A 179 10.74 -20.61 -15.65
CA MET A 179 10.59 -19.15 -15.82
C MET A 179 11.89 -18.35 -16.01
N LYS A 180 13.07 -18.97 -16.02
CA LYS A 180 14.32 -18.30 -16.45
C LYS A 180 14.33 -17.89 -17.94
N LYS A 181 13.33 -18.27 -18.73
CA LYS A 181 13.26 -17.99 -20.18
C LYS A 181 12.37 -16.83 -20.61
N PHE A 182 11.48 -16.30 -19.76
CA PHE A 182 10.57 -15.21 -20.17
C PHE A 182 11.09 -13.80 -19.85
N GLY A 183 11.90 -13.64 -18.80
CA GLY A 183 12.49 -12.35 -18.41
C GLY A 183 13.70 -11.87 -19.22
N ARG A 184 14.09 -12.57 -20.31
CA ARG A 184 15.23 -12.18 -21.18
C ARG A 184 14.83 -11.72 -22.57
N ARG A 185 13.53 -11.65 -22.91
CA ARG A 185 13.08 -11.32 -24.27
C ARG A 185 12.46 -9.92 -24.46
N THR A 186 12.36 -9.11 -23.42
CA THR A 186 11.95 -7.70 -23.55
C THR A 186 13.01 -6.78 -22.97
N ALA A 187 14.21 -6.87 -23.54
CA ALA A 187 15.30 -5.91 -23.39
C ALA A 187 16.16 -5.99 -24.65
N LYS A 188 15.54 -5.71 -25.80
CA LYS A 188 16.15 -5.37 -27.09
C LYS A 188 15.02 -5.09 -28.08
N GLN A 189 14.58 -3.83 -28.09
CA GLN A 189 14.26 -3.03 -29.26
C GLN A 189 14.35 -1.57 -28.83
#